data_AF-A0A939YWA8-F1
#
_entry.id   AF-A0A939YWA8-F1
#
_cell.length_a   1.000
_cell.length_b   1.000
_cell.length_c   1.000
_cell.angle_alpha   90.00
_cell.angle_beta   90.00
_cell.angle_gamma   90.00
#
_symmetry.space_group_name_H-M   'P 1'
#
loop_
_entity.id
_entity.type
_entity.pdbx_description
1 polymer ?
#
loop_
_entity_poly.entity_id
_entity_poly.type
_entity_poly.pdbx_seq_one_letter_code
_entity_poly.pdbx_strand_id
1 'polypeptide(L)'
;MTIKQFADLCGCNPQTLRYYDRVDLLKPVRVDRWTGYRYYDEEQAVAFVKIKNLQRAGFTIGEVKALLDQDNLAVRKAFDAKIAEEERRLEEIKEIRRSYQSEMDEIREKISKAREMISQAMERYDPQEEFGVGAEEYGRMVSDVSALFEKIDTSIPDGLDLDFDENQNRRDFMNDPDYGIVYEKHGWRNVKEFLNEFCELQDGGEYALLFRVDEAKYADSMAIANVALMLLLSRNPGKKKSLNCDILASDDGLNHFWLLKKK
;
A
#
# COMPACT_ATOMS: atom_id res chain seq x y z
N MET A 1 -34.08 43.47 2.22
CA MET A 1 -34.47 42.30 1.41
C MET A 1 -34.68 41.06 2.28
N THR A 2 -35.49 40.07 1.85
CA THR A 2 -35.67 38.81 2.61
C THR A 2 -34.40 37.95 2.56
N ILE A 3 -34.23 37.03 3.53
CA ILE A 3 -33.10 36.08 3.54
C ILE A 3 -32.93 35.32 2.23
N LYS A 4 -34.01 34.99 1.51
CA LYS A 4 -33.94 34.30 0.22
C LYS A 4 -33.31 35.21 -0.85
N GLN A 5 -33.83 36.43 -0.97
CA GLN A 5 -33.31 37.42 -1.92
C GLN A 5 -31.85 37.80 -1.63
N PHE A 6 -31.47 37.93 -0.36
CA PHE A 6 -30.08 38.20 0.01
C PHE A 6 -29.17 36.99 -0.27
N ALA A 7 -29.65 35.77 -0.02
CA ALA A 7 -28.91 34.56 -0.37
C ALA A 7 -28.65 34.45 -1.87
N ASP A 8 -29.67 34.76 -2.69
CA ASP A 8 -29.57 34.80 -4.14
C ASP A 8 -28.57 35.87 -4.61
N LEU A 9 -28.61 37.09 -4.02
CA LEU A 9 -27.64 38.16 -4.29
C LEU A 9 -26.21 37.75 -3.96
N CYS A 10 -26.01 37.06 -2.84
CA CYS A 10 -24.68 36.63 -2.36
C CYS A 10 -24.23 35.27 -2.93
N GLY A 11 -25.02 34.64 -3.81
CA GLY A 11 -24.70 33.33 -4.40
C GLY A 11 -24.55 32.21 -3.38
N CYS A 12 -25.36 32.22 -2.31
CA CYS A 12 -25.29 31.21 -1.25
C CYS A 12 -26.67 30.63 -0.92
N ASN A 13 -26.70 29.58 -0.10
CA ASN A 13 -27.97 29.04 0.38
C ASN A 13 -28.49 29.85 1.60
N PRO A 14 -29.82 30.00 1.79
CA PRO A 14 -30.37 30.66 2.97
C PRO A 14 -29.96 30.02 4.31
N GLN A 15 -29.57 28.75 4.30
CA GLN A 15 -29.06 28.07 5.51
C GLN A 15 -27.72 28.64 5.97
N THR A 16 -26.85 29.07 5.06
CA THR A 16 -25.55 29.69 5.35
C THR A 16 -25.76 30.98 6.13
N LEU A 17 -26.73 31.81 5.72
CA LEU A 17 -27.06 33.05 6.42
C LEU A 17 -27.70 32.80 7.79
N ARG A 18 -28.54 31.77 7.93
CA ARG A 18 -29.07 31.35 9.24
C ARG A 18 -27.96 30.86 10.17
N TYR A 19 -26.97 30.16 9.61
CA TYR A 19 -25.80 29.73 10.35
C TYR A 19 -24.96 30.93 10.79
N TYR A 20 -24.64 31.87 9.89
CA TYR A 20 -23.90 33.09 10.22
C TYR A 20 -24.60 33.96 11.26
N ASP A 21 -25.93 34.06 11.21
CA ASP A 21 -26.71 34.71 12.27
C ASP A 21 -26.52 33.98 13.61
N ARG A 22 -26.65 32.65 13.63
CA ARG A 22 -26.49 31.83 14.85
C ARG A 22 -25.11 31.94 15.48
N VAL A 23 -24.05 32.03 14.68
CA VAL A 23 -22.67 32.16 15.18
C VAL A 23 -22.22 33.61 15.37
N ASP A 24 -23.16 34.56 15.27
CA ASP A 24 -22.90 36.00 15.40
C ASP A 24 -21.82 36.51 14.42
N LEU A 25 -21.79 35.96 13.21
CA LEU A 25 -20.84 36.35 12.15
C LEU A 25 -21.45 37.37 11.18
N LEU A 26 -22.72 37.23 10.84
CA LEU A 26 -23.46 38.19 10.02
C LEU A 26 -24.92 38.21 10.46
N LYS A 27 -25.30 39.22 11.25
CA LYS A 27 -26.65 39.37 11.78
C LYS A 27 -27.57 40.05 10.76
N PRO A 28 -28.84 39.63 10.65
CA PRO A 28 -29.83 40.39 9.90
C PRO A 28 -30.05 41.77 10.53
N VAL A 29 -30.28 42.81 9.71
CA VAL A 29 -30.66 44.15 10.23
C VAL A 29 -31.98 44.12 10.97
N ARG A 30 -32.88 43.19 10.61
CA ARG A 30 -34.19 43.06 11.24
C ARG A 30 -34.67 41.62 11.25
N VAL A 31 -35.21 41.21 12.40
CA VAL A 31 -35.97 39.96 12.55
C VAL A 31 -37.42 40.33 12.87
N ASP A 32 -38.35 39.83 12.07
CA ASP A 32 -39.78 40.00 12.32
C ASP A 32 -40.20 39.22 13.56
N ARG A 33 -40.83 39.90 14.52
CA ARG A 33 -41.15 39.33 15.84
C ARG A 33 -42.30 38.32 15.82
N TRP A 34 -43.17 38.38 14.83
CA TRP A 34 -44.36 37.52 14.75
C TRP A 34 -44.12 36.28 13.86
N THR A 35 -43.31 36.45 12.81
CA THR A 35 -43.08 35.41 11.79
C THR A 35 -41.67 34.82 11.85
N GLY A 36 -40.73 35.47 12.53
CA GLY A 36 -39.32 35.05 12.60
C GLY A 36 -38.54 35.26 11.30
N TYR A 37 -39.11 35.96 10.32
CA TYR A 37 -38.44 36.25 9.05
C TYR A 37 -37.26 37.20 9.25
N ARG A 38 -36.15 36.88 8.56
CA ARG A 38 -34.90 37.66 8.60
C ARG A 38 -34.80 38.56 7.38
N TYR A 39 -34.39 39.78 7.62
CA TYR A 39 -34.17 40.80 6.60
C TYR A 39 -32.75 41.33 6.70
N TYR A 40 -32.12 41.45 5.53
CA TYR A 40 -30.77 41.96 5.35
C TYR A 40 -30.81 43.19 4.46
N ASP A 41 -29.85 44.10 4.62
CA ASP A 41 -29.66 45.25 3.73
C ASP A 41 -28.58 44.95 2.68
N GLU A 42 -28.64 45.65 1.55
CA GLU A 42 -27.72 45.42 0.43
C GLU A 42 -26.26 45.69 0.81
N GLU A 43 -26.01 46.68 1.66
CA GLU A 43 -24.68 47.02 2.18
C GLU A 43 -24.02 45.85 2.93
N GLN A 44 -24.81 44.94 3.52
CA GLN A 44 -24.30 43.75 4.20
C GLN A 44 -23.66 42.74 3.24
N ALA A 45 -23.89 42.86 1.92
CA ALA A 45 -23.23 42.03 0.92
C ALA A 45 -21.71 42.25 0.91
N VAL A 46 -21.23 43.47 1.21
CA VAL A 46 -19.80 43.76 1.32
C VAL A 46 -19.17 42.99 2.48
N ALA A 47 -19.84 42.97 3.65
CA ALA A 47 -19.41 42.19 4.79
C ALA A 47 -19.43 40.68 4.48
N PHE A 48 -20.45 40.20 3.76
CA PHE A 48 -20.52 38.80 3.31
C PHE A 48 -19.34 38.42 2.41
N VAL A 49 -18.97 39.26 1.44
CA VAL A 49 -17.81 39.04 0.57
C VAL A 49 -16.51 38.99 1.38
N LYS A 50 -16.33 39.90 2.35
CA LYS A 50 -15.17 39.91 3.26
C LYS A 50 -15.09 38.59 4.06
N ILE A 51 -16.20 38.15 4.64
CA ILE A 51 -16.31 36.84 5.34
C ILE A 51 -15.87 35.70 4.43
N LYS A 52 -16.42 35.63 3.21
CA LYS A 52 -16.10 34.56 2.26
C LYS A 52 -14.64 34.55 1.84
N ASN A 53 -14.04 35.72 1.61
CA ASN A 53 -12.63 35.81 1.24
C ASN A 53 -11.72 35.31 2.37
N LEU A 54 -12.00 35.69 3.62
CA LEU A 54 -11.25 35.19 4.79
C LEU A 54 -11.42 33.66 4.95
N GLN A 55 -12.63 33.14 4.80
CA GLN A 55 -12.84 31.68 4.86
C GLN A 55 -12.10 30.94 3.74
N ARG A 56 -12.09 31.47 2.51
CA ARG A 56 -11.35 30.88 1.38
C ARG A 56 -9.85 30.93 1.58
N ALA A 57 -9.35 31.89 2.34
CA ALA A 57 -7.95 31.99 2.74
C ALA A 57 -7.57 31.04 3.91
N GLY A 58 -8.50 30.19 4.37
CA GLY A 58 -8.23 29.19 5.40
C GLY A 58 -8.44 29.66 6.84
N PHE A 59 -9.01 30.86 7.05
CA PHE A 59 -9.40 31.31 8.38
C PHE A 59 -10.67 30.61 8.86
N THR A 60 -10.65 30.17 10.11
CA THR A 60 -11.81 29.60 10.82
C THR A 60 -12.87 30.66 11.09
N ILE A 61 -14.12 30.24 11.35
CA ILE A 61 -15.21 31.17 11.69
C ILE A 61 -14.86 32.08 12.88
N GLY A 62 -14.16 31.55 13.89
CA GLY A 62 -13.72 32.32 15.05
C GLY A 62 -12.71 33.40 14.68
N GLU A 63 -11.72 33.06 13.86
CA GLU A 63 -10.71 34.02 13.38
C GLU A 63 -11.34 35.07 12.46
N VAL A 64 -12.23 34.66 11.55
CA VAL A 64 -12.97 35.59 10.69
C VAL A 64 -13.71 36.61 11.55
N LYS A 65 -14.45 36.16 12.58
CA LYS A 65 -15.17 37.06 13.49
C LYS A 65 -14.24 38.05 14.18
N ALA A 66 -13.07 37.59 14.64
CA ALA A 66 -12.07 38.44 15.27
C ALA A 66 -11.47 39.48 14.30
N LEU A 67 -11.45 39.21 12.99
CA LEU A 67 -10.86 40.07 11.95
C LEU A 67 -11.84 41.03 11.28
N LEU A 68 -13.15 40.81 11.39
CA LEU A 68 -14.15 41.64 10.69
C LEU A 68 -14.10 43.11 11.14
N ASP A 69 -13.91 43.35 12.43
CA ASP A 69 -13.91 44.68 13.06
C ASP A 69 -12.50 45.28 13.24
N GLN A 70 -11.46 44.61 12.73
CA GLN A 70 -10.07 45.05 12.84
C GLN A 70 -9.67 45.99 11.70
N ASP A 71 -8.63 46.78 11.95
CA ASP A 71 -8.04 47.65 10.94
C ASP A 71 -7.30 46.85 9.85
N ASN A 72 -7.02 47.51 8.73
CA ASN A 72 -6.36 46.88 7.59
C ASN A 72 -4.96 46.34 7.93
N LEU A 73 -4.27 46.95 8.91
CA LEU A 73 -2.94 46.52 9.33
C LEU A 73 -2.99 45.21 10.11
N ALA A 74 -3.93 45.07 11.04
CA ALA A 74 -4.14 43.84 11.79
C ALA A 74 -4.61 42.69 10.88
N VAL A 75 -5.52 42.98 9.93
CA VAL A 75 -5.92 41.99 8.91
C VAL A 75 -4.72 41.54 8.09
N ARG A 76 -3.89 42.47 7.59
CA ARG A 76 -2.67 42.12 6.85
C ARG A 76 -1.72 41.24 7.65
N LYS A 77 -1.45 41.57 8.92
CA LYS A 77 -0.62 40.76 9.80
C LYS A 77 -1.18 39.36 10.01
N ALA A 78 -2.50 39.21 10.10
CA ALA A 78 -3.13 37.90 10.22
C ALA A 78 -2.93 37.06 8.95
N PHE A 79 -3.02 37.67 7.76
CA PHE A 79 -2.68 37.01 6.51
C PHE A 79 -1.21 36.60 6.45
N ASP A 80 -0.28 37.50 6.79
CA ASP A 80 1.16 37.20 6.80
C ASP A 80 1.46 36.00 7.73
N ALA A 81 0.83 35.97 8.92
CA ALA A 81 0.95 34.86 9.86
C ALA A 81 0.36 33.55 9.30
N LYS A 82 -0.79 33.61 8.62
CA LYS A 82 -1.43 32.44 8.03
C LYS A 82 -0.62 31.85 6.89
N ILE A 83 -0.05 32.70 6.03
CA ILE A 83 0.87 32.29 4.97
C ILE A 83 2.08 31.56 5.57
N ALA A 84 2.72 32.14 6.59
CA ALA A 84 3.86 31.53 7.25
C ALA A 84 3.53 30.20 7.98
N GLU A 85 2.28 30.03 8.45
CA GLU A 85 1.79 28.76 8.99
C GLU A 85 1.66 27.69 7.89
N GLU A 86 1.00 28.02 6.79
CA GLU A 86 0.81 27.08 5.68
C GLU A 86 2.12 26.74 4.96
N GLU A 87 3.05 27.69 4.85
CA GLU A 87 4.39 27.44 4.33
C GLU A 87 5.17 26.44 5.19
N ARG A 88 5.09 26.55 6.53
CA ARG A 88 5.70 25.57 7.45
C ARG A 88 5.07 24.20 7.30
N ARG A 89 3.73 24.14 7.25
CA ARG A 89 3.01 22.88 7.06
C ARG A 89 3.36 22.21 5.73
N LEU A 90 3.51 23.00 4.67
CA LEU A 90 3.95 22.51 3.37
C LEU A 90 5.36 21.90 3.45
N GLU A 91 6.27 22.52 4.20
CA GLU A 91 7.62 21.98 4.36
C GLU A 91 7.64 20.68 5.16
N GLU A 92 6.87 20.59 6.26
CA GLU A 92 6.70 19.34 7.01
C GLU A 92 6.18 18.20 6.11
N ILE A 93 5.16 18.48 5.29
CA ILE A 93 4.60 17.49 4.35
C ILE A 93 5.67 17.04 3.33
N LYS A 94 6.51 17.95 2.84
CA LYS A 94 7.60 17.60 1.90
C LYS A 94 8.67 16.76 2.58
N GLU A 95 9.00 17.02 3.83
CA GLU A 95 9.97 16.22 4.61
C GLU A 95 9.45 14.80 4.80
N ILE A 96 8.19 14.66 5.22
CA ILE A 96 7.54 13.34 5.35
C ILE A 96 7.57 12.59 4.01
N ARG A 97 7.19 13.26 2.90
CA ARG A 97 7.26 12.67 1.56
C ARG A 97 8.67 12.22 1.19
N ARG A 98 9.71 13.00 1.56
CA ARG A 98 11.11 12.65 1.29
C ARG A 98 11.54 11.42 2.10
N SER A 99 11.09 11.27 3.35
CA SER A 99 11.32 10.08 4.16
C SER A 99 10.74 8.83 3.48
N TYR A 100 9.45 8.88 3.13
CA TYR A 100 8.79 7.77 2.44
C TYR A 100 9.47 7.44 1.11
N GLN A 101 9.90 8.44 0.34
CA GLN A 101 10.61 8.19 -0.91
C GLN A 101 11.94 7.45 -0.67
N SER A 102 12.70 7.85 0.36
CA SER A 102 13.95 7.18 0.72
C SER A 102 13.72 5.72 1.13
N GLU A 103 12.70 5.46 1.95
CA GLU A 103 12.31 4.10 2.36
C GLU A 103 11.91 3.24 1.14
N MET A 104 11.16 3.82 0.20
CA MET A 104 10.78 3.14 -1.05
C MET A 104 11.99 2.86 -1.95
N ASP A 105 12.95 3.79 -2.04
CA ASP A 105 14.17 3.60 -2.82
C ASP A 105 15.06 2.50 -2.21
N GLU A 106 15.15 2.43 -0.88
CA GLU A 106 15.84 1.34 -0.17
C GLU A 106 15.19 -0.03 -0.45
N ILE A 107 13.85 -0.12 -0.38
CA ILE A 107 13.12 -1.34 -0.70
C ILE A 107 13.36 -1.74 -2.16
N ARG A 108 13.32 -0.78 -3.10
CA ARG A 108 13.63 -1.04 -4.52
C ARG A 108 15.05 -1.58 -4.70
N GLU A 109 16.03 -1.02 -4.00
CA GLU A 109 17.42 -1.51 -4.05
C GLU A 109 17.52 -2.95 -3.52
N LYS A 110 16.83 -3.28 -2.42
CA LYS A 110 16.79 -4.65 -1.89
C LYS A 110 16.15 -5.63 -2.87
N ILE A 111 15.03 -5.26 -3.49
CA ILE A 111 14.37 -6.08 -4.52
C ILE A 111 15.31 -6.31 -5.71
N SER A 112 16.01 -5.28 -6.17
CA SER A 112 16.99 -5.38 -7.26
C SER A 112 18.14 -6.34 -6.90
N LYS A 113 18.70 -6.24 -5.70
CA LYS A 113 19.72 -7.17 -5.20
C LYS A 113 19.19 -8.60 -5.11
N ALA A 114 17.98 -8.79 -4.58
CA ALA A 114 17.35 -10.11 -4.49
C ALA A 114 17.15 -10.74 -5.87
N ARG A 115 16.71 -9.96 -6.86
CA ARG A 115 16.61 -10.39 -8.26
C ARG A 115 17.98 -10.85 -8.77
N GLU A 116 19.03 -10.05 -8.59
CA GLU A 116 20.36 -10.41 -9.06
C GLU A 116 20.87 -11.70 -8.39
N MET A 117 20.68 -11.85 -7.09
CA MET A 117 21.04 -13.07 -6.36
C MET A 117 20.29 -14.29 -6.88
N ILE A 118 18.97 -14.19 -7.12
CA ILE A 118 18.15 -15.27 -7.67
C ILE A 118 18.62 -15.64 -9.08
N SER A 119 18.82 -14.66 -9.96
CA SER A 119 19.31 -14.90 -11.32
C SER A 119 20.67 -15.60 -11.29
N GLN A 120 21.63 -15.13 -10.49
CA GLN A 120 22.96 -15.75 -10.38
C GLN A 120 22.90 -17.15 -9.78
N ALA A 121 22.04 -17.39 -8.77
CA ALA A 121 21.86 -18.71 -8.17
C ALA A 121 21.28 -19.69 -9.20
N MET A 122 20.26 -19.25 -9.96
CA MET A 122 19.65 -20.08 -11.00
C MET A 122 20.64 -20.38 -12.14
N GLU A 123 21.42 -19.40 -12.60
CA GLU A 123 22.40 -19.61 -13.68
C GLU A 123 23.49 -20.64 -13.34
N ARG A 124 23.86 -20.79 -12.06
CA ARG A 124 24.88 -21.73 -11.60
C ARG A 124 24.34 -23.12 -11.28
N TYR A 125 23.02 -23.27 -11.22
CA TYR A 125 22.35 -24.50 -10.82
C TYR A 125 21.92 -25.31 -12.04
N ASP A 126 22.19 -26.61 -12.04
CA ASP A 126 21.72 -27.54 -13.06
C ASP A 126 20.60 -28.43 -12.49
N PRO A 127 19.32 -28.17 -12.83
CA PRO A 127 18.20 -28.94 -12.31
C PRO A 127 18.01 -30.31 -13.01
N GLN A 128 18.85 -30.68 -13.98
CA GLN A 128 18.63 -31.87 -14.79
C GLN A 128 18.65 -33.15 -13.95
N GLU A 129 19.59 -33.28 -13.03
CA GLU A 129 19.70 -34.48 -12.19
C GLU A 129 18.56 -34.58 -11.18
N GLU A 130 18.19 -33.48 -10.52
CA GLU A 130 17.20 -33.51 -9.44
C GLU A 130 15.76 -33.46 -9.93
N PHE A 131 15.48 -32.63 -10.92
CA PHE A 131 14.13 -32.36 -11.38
C PHE A 131 13.85 -32.95 -12.77
N GLY A 132 14.88 -33.37 -13.50
CA GLY A 132 14.74 -33.83 -14.88
C GLY A 132 14.36 -32.72 -15.85
N VAL A 133 14.69 -31.46 -15.51
CA VAL A 133 14.44 -30.29 -16.35
C VAL A 133 15.65 -30.12 -17.27
N GLY A 134 15.44 -30.19 -18.58
CA GLY A 134 16.52 -30.01 -19.55
C GLY A 134 16.95 -28.54 -19.69
N ALA A 135 18.15 -28.30 -20.20
CA ALA A 135 18.72 -26.95 -20.32
C ALA A 135 17.82 -25.95 -21.08
N GLU A 136 17.13 -26.36 -22.15
CA GLU A 136 16.20 -25.49 -22.88
C GLU A 136 14.95 -25.12 -22.08
N GLU A 137 14.42 -26.07 -21.30
CA GLU A 137 13.28 -25.83 -20.43
C GLU A 137 13.68 -24.93 -19.26
N TYR A 138 14.85 -25.17 -18.69
CA TYR A 138 15.38 -24.36 -17.61
C TYR A 138 15.69 -22.93 -18.04
N GLY A 139 16.27 -22.73 -19.22
CA GLY A 139 16.51 -21.39 -19.77
C GLY A 139 15.21 -20.57 -19.94
N ARG A 140 14.10 -21.23 -20.29
CA ARG A 140 12.77 -20.59 -20.30
C ARG A 140 12.30 -20.20 -18.90
N MET A 141 12.47 -21.07 -17.90
CA MET A 141 12.13 -20.76 -16.51
C MET A 141 12.91 -19.55 -15.99
N VAL A 142 14.23 -19.47 -16.27
CA VAL A 142 15.07 -18.32 -15.88
C VAL A 142 14.59 -17.03 -16.55
N SER A 143 14.22 -17.11 -17.84
CA SER A 143 13.66 -15.98 -18.57
C SER A 143 12.30 -15.54 -18.00
N ASP A 144 11.43 -16.49 -17.63
CA ASP A 144 10.12 -16.21 -17.05
C ASP A 144 10.24 -15.54 -15.67
N VAL A 145 11.16 -16.02 -14.81
CA VAL A 145 11.47 -15.38 -13.51
C VAL A 145 11.97 -13.96 -13.73
N SER A 146 12.88 -13.76 -14.68
CA SER A 146 13.41 -12.43 -15.01
C SER A 146 12.30 -11.48 -15.49
N ALA A 147 11.39 -11.97 -16.32
CA ALA A 147 10.24 -11.20 -16.81
C ALA A 147 9.20 -10.91 -15.72
N LEU A 148 9.03 -11.81 -14.73
CA LEU A 148 8.18 -11.56 -13.56
C LEU A 148 8.73 -10.39 -12.72
N PHE A 149 10.05 -10.36 -12.50
CA PHE A 149 10.68 -9.24 -11.79
C PHE A 149 10.54 -7.91 -12.55
N GLU A 150 10.68 -7.90 -13.88
CA GLU A 150 10.47 -6.69 -14.68
C GLU A 150 9.02 -6.19 -14.65
N LYS A 151 8.05 -7.13 -14.58
CA LYS A 151 6.65 -6.76 -14.36
C LYS A 151 6.45 -6.15 -12.98
N ILE A 152 7.07 -6.67 -11.93
CA ILE A 152 6.99 -6.07 -10.58
C ILE A 152 7.53 -4.64 -10.63
N ASP A 153 8.71 -4.40 -11.22
CA ASP A 153 9.30 -3.06 -11.36
C ASP A 153 8.39 -2.06 -12.10
N THR A 154 7.70 -2.50 -13.15
CA THR A 154 6.81 -1.65 -13.96
C THR A 154 5.40 -1.53 -13.42
N SER A 155 4.99 -2.44 -12.53
CA SER A 155 3.66 -2.50 -11.92
C SER A 155 3.61 -1.91 -10.52
N ILE A 156 4.76 -1.62 -9.88
CA ILE A 156 4.83 -0.80 -8.67
C ILE A 156 4.53 0.65 -9.10
N PRO A 157 3.31 1.18 -8.88
CA PRO A 157 3.08 2.61 -8.95
C PRO A 157 3.89 3.25 -7.82
N ASP A 158 4.15 4.56 -7.90
CA ASP A 158 4.65 5.33 -6.76
C ASP A 158 3.79 5.01 -5.51
N GLY A 159 4.30 4.18 -4.59
CA GLY A 159 3.64 3.80 -3.33
C GLY A 159 2.92 2.44 -3.27
N LEU A 160 3.53 1.35 -3.73
CA LEU A 160 3.06 -0.01 -3.38
C LEU A 160 3.93 -0.60 -2.27
N ASP A 161 3.32 -0.73 -1.08
CA ASP A 161 3.86 -1.47 0.08
C ASP A 161 4.08 -2.93 -0.34
N LEU A 162 5.34 -3.28 -0.54
CA LEU A 162 5.77 -4.67 -0.55
C LEU A 162 6.50 -4.88 0.77
N ASP A 163 5.80 -5.52 1.72
CA ASP A 163 6.38 -6.04 2.97
C ASP A 163 7.44 -7.08 2.63
N PHE A 164 8.64 -6.63 2.27
CA PHE A 164 9.86 -7.42 2.31
C PHE A 164 10.47 -7.26 3.69
N ASP A 165 9.79 -7.85 4.68
CA ASP A 165 10.39 -8.00 5.99
C ASP A 165 11.52 -9.02 5.91
N GLU A 166 12.75 -8.53 5.74
CA GLU A 166 13.97 -9.35 5.81
C GLU A 166 14.25 -9.89 7.23
N ASN A 167 13.51 -9.45 8.27
CA ASN A 167 13.82 -9.74 9.68
C ASN A 167 12.64 -10.19 10.57
N GLN A 168 11.42 -10.36 10.08
CA GLN A 168 10.34 -11.00 10.84
C GLN A 168 10.16 -12.46 10.43
N ASN A 169 10.42 -13.36 11.39
CA ASN A 169 9.78 -14.67 11.52
C ASN A 169 9.50 -15.38 10.19
N ARG A 170 10.48 -16.13 9.65
CA ARG A 170 10.15 -17.23 8.73
C ARG A 170 9.04 -18.02 9.40
N ARG A 171 7.82 -17.98 8.84
CA ARG A 171 6.67 -18.63 9.45
C ARG A 171 7.02 -20.11 9.56
N ASP A 172 6.96 -20.63 10.77
CA ASP A 172 7.12 -22.05 10.98
C ASP A 172 5.81 -22.74 10.56
N PHE A 173 5.63 -22.89 9.24
CA PHE A 173 4.43 -23.51 8.66
C PHE A 173 4.19 -24.91 9.23
N MET A 174 5.24 -25.60 9.68
CA MET A 174 5.14 -26.93 10.30
C MET A 174 4.38 -26.90 11.63
N ASN A 175 4.52 -25.81 12.38
CA ASN A 175 3.87 -25.57 13.67
C ASN A 175 2.69 -24.58 13.58
N ASP A 176 2.34 -24.11 12.39
CA ASP A 176 1.23 -23.20 12.17
C ASP A 176 -0.11 -23.95 12.25
N PRO A 177 -1.01 -23.63 13.20
CA PRO A 177 -2.28 -24.32 13.36
C PRO A 177 -3.22 -24.15 12.16
N ASP A 178 -3.03 -23.12 11.34
CA ASP A 178 -3.86 -22.85 10.17
C ASP A 178 -3.47 -23.73 8.97
N TYR A 179 -2.31 -24.39 9.02
CA TYR A 179 -1.84 -25.28 7.96
C TYR A 179 -2.00 -26.75 8.35
N GLY A 180 -2.24 -27.59 7.34
CA GLY A 180 -2.25 -29.04 7.46
C GLY A 180 -1.35 -29.68 6.42
N ILE A 181 -0.66 -30.76 6.80
CA ILE A 181 0.16 -31.54 5.89
C ILE A 181 -0.78 -32.31 4.95
N VAL A 182 -0.64 -32.03 3.66
CA VAL A 182 -1.31 -32.72 2.55
C VAL A 182 -0.41 -33.82 1.99
N TYR A 183 0.91 -33.59 1.98
CA TYR A 183 1.86 -34.50 1.38
C TYR A 183 3.18 -34.52 2.13
N GLU A 184 3.83 -35.68 2.20
CA GLU A 184 5.11 -35.88 2.88
C GLU A 184 5.94 -36.93 2.14
N LYS A 185 7.20 -36.61 1.84
CA LYS A 185 8.19 -37.52 1.26
C LYS A 185 9.55 -37.29 1.89
N HIS A 186 10.40 -38.31 1.83
CA HIS A 186 11.76 -38.26 2.37
C HIS A 186 12.76 -38.84 1.38
N GLY A 187 14.02 -38.41 1.49
CA GLY A 187 15.13 -38.79 0.63
C GLY A 187 15.13 -38.02 -0.69
N TRP A 188 16.27 -37.42 -1.04
CA TRP A 188 16.41 -36.55 -2.21
C TRP A 188 16.02 -37.20 -3.54
N ARG A 189 16.22 -38.52 -3.67
CA ARG A 189 15.80 -39.30 -4.85
C ARG A 189 14.31 -39.19 -5.17
N ASN A 190 13.48 -38.86 -4.17
CA ASN A 190 12.04 -38.76 -4.30
C ASN A 190 11.54 -37.34 -4.59
N VAL A 191 12.43 -36.33 -4.71
CA VAL A 191 12.03 -34.93 -4.90
C VAL A 191 11.23 -34.73 -6.19
N LYS A 192 11.63 -35.41 -7.27
CA LYS A 192 10.92 -35.38 -8.56
C LYS A 192 9.54 -36.01 -8.45
N GLU A 193 9.45 -37.15 -7.76
CA GLU A 193 8.18 -37.87 -7.54
C GLU A 193 7.23 -37.02 -6.69
N PHE A 194 7.72 -36.44 -5.60
CA PHE A 194 6.99 -35.53 -4.71
C PHE A 194 6.33 -34.38 -5.49
N LEU A 195 7.08 -33.69 -6.35
CA LEU A 195 6.54 -32.61 -7.17
C LEU A 195 5.57 -33.10 -8.26
N ASN A 196 5.73 -34.34 -8.75
CA ASN A 196 4.86 -34.95 -9.75
C ASN A 196 3.53 -35.45 -9.17
N GLU A 197 3.53 -35.98 -7.96
CA GLU A 197 2.33 -36.46 -7.29
C GLU A 197 1.34 -35.32 -6.97
N PHE A 198 1.83 -34.08 -6.99
CA PHE A 198 1.07 -32.88 -6.63
C PHE A 198 0.83 -31.90 -7.79
N CYS A 199 0.33 -32.39 -8.93
CA CYS A 199 0.06 -31.52 -10.09
C CYS A 199 -1.24 -30.70 -9.97
N GLU A 200 -2.21 -31.06 -9.12
CA GLU A 200 -3.55 -30.47 -9.10
C GLU A 200 -3.96 -29.77 -7.78
N LEU A 201 -3.14 -28.87 -7.26
CA LEU A 201 -3.54 -27.47 -7.38
C LEU A 201 -5.01 -26.99 -7.22
N GLN A 202 -5.67 -26.85 -6.05
CA GLN A 202 -7.03 -26.25 -6.00
C GLN A 202 -7.02 -24.74 -6.30
N ASP A 203 -8.01 -24.25 -7.04
CA ASP A 203 -8.16 -22.81 -7.32
C ASP A 203 -8.58 -22.05 -6.05
N GLY A 204 -7.95 -20.92 -5.79
CA GLY A 204 -8.13 -20.11 -4.57
C GLY A 204 -7.43 -20.64 -3.31
N GLY A 205 -6.66 -21.74 -3.40
CA GLY A 205 -5.98 -22.32 -2.23
C GLY A 205 -4.65 -21.63 -1.88
N GLU A 206 -4.32 -21.65 -0.59
CA GLU A 206 -3.01 -21.23 -0.05
C GLU A 206 -2.20 -22.48 0.33
N TYR A 207 -1.00 -22.59 -0.23
CA TYR A 207 -0.12 -23.75 -0.03
C TYR A 207 1.31 -23.31 0.29
N ALA A 208 2.00 -24.11 1.08
CA ALA A 208 3.42 -23.91 1.39
C ALA A 208 4.18 -25.22 1.13
N LEU A 209 5.27 -25.11 0.40
CA LEU A 209 6.28 -26.14 0.26
C LEU A 209 7.33 -25.95 1.37
N LEU A 210 7.65 -27.03 2.08
CA LEU A 210 8.74 -27.03 3.05
C LEU A 210 9.74 -28.10 2.68
N PHE A 211 10.99 -27.71 2.54
CA PHE A 211 12.13 -28.59 2.31
C PHE A 211 13.06 -28.51 3.52
N ARG A 212 13.41 -29.64 4.10
CA ARG A 212 14.60 -29.76 4.97
C ARG A 212 15.64 -30.53 4.20
N VAL A 213 16.80 -29.93 3.98
CA VAL A 213 17.81 -30.48 3.07
C VAL A 213 19.17 -30.59 3.73
N ASP A 214 19.98 -31.53 3.25
CA ASP A 214 21.38 -31.65 3.67
C ASP A 214 22.20 -30.41 3.30
N GLU A 215 23.41 -30.30 3.85
CA GLU A 215 24.30 -29.14 3.65
C GLU A 215 24.64 -28.92 2.17
N ALA A 216 24.78 -29.99 1.38
CA ALA A 216 25.11 -29.89 -0.03
C ALA A 216 23.97 -29.25 -0.82
N LYS A 217 22.72 -29.63 -0.54
CA LYS A 217 21.54 -29.05 -1.18
C LYS A 217 21.12 -27.72 -0.57
N TYR A 218 21.48 -27.45 0.68
CA TYR A 218 21.20 -26.16 1.30
C TYR A 218 21.95 -25.01 0.62
N ALA A 219 23.15 -25.26 0.08
CA ALA A 219 23.91 -24.29 -0.72
C ALA A 219 23.14 -23.79 -1.96
N ASP A 220 22.33 -24.67 -2.58
CA ASP A 220 21.52 -24.37 -3.77
C ASP A 220 20.06 -24.04 -3.44
N SER A 221 19.74 -23.79 -2.17
CA SER A 221 18.37 -23.59 -1.68
C SER A 221 17.57 -22.56 -2.49
N MET A 222 18.18 -21.44 -2.86
CA MET A 222 17.51 -20.41 -3.66
C MET A 222 17.12 -20.91 -5.05
N ALA A 223 18.00 -21.64 -5.74
CA ALA A 223 17.70 -22.19 -7.06
C ALA A 223 16.67 -23.32 -6.99
N ILE A 224 16.82 -24.23 -6.01
CA ILE A 224 15.89 -25.33 -5.74
C ILE A 224 14.48 -24.80 -5.48
N ALA A 225 14.32 -23.78 -4.63
CA ALA A 225 13.03 -23.18 -4.31
C ALA A 225 12.36 -22.58 -5.55
N ASN A 226 13.11 -21.81 -6.35
CA ASN A 226 12.59 -21.19 -7.57
C ASN A 226 12.19 -22.23 -8.62
N VAL A 227 13.00 -23.29 -8.82
CA VAL A 227 12.66 -24.39 -9.73
C VAL A 227 11.40 -25.13 -9.27
N ALA A 228 11.30 -25.46 -7.99
CA ALA A 228 10.13 -26.14 -7.42
C ALA A 228 8.84 -25.31 -7.59
N LEU A 229 8.91 -24.01 -7.30
CA LEU A 229 7.78 -23.09 -7.48
C LEU A 229 7.38 -22.96 -8.96
N MET A 230 8.34 -22.78 -9.87
CA MET A 230 8.09 -22.67 -11.31
C MET A 230 7.49 -23.95 -11.89
N LEU A 231 7.95 -25.11 -11.44
CA LEU A 231 7.36 -26.40 -11.84
C LEU A 231 5.91 -26.51 -11.37
N LEU A 232 5.59 -26.10 -10.14
CA LEU A 232 4.20 -26.11 -9.66
C LEU A 232 3.31 -25.12 -10.41
N LEU A 233 3.80 -23.91 -10.67
CA LEU A 233 3.06 -22.86 -11.40
C LEU A 233 2.78 -23.27 -12.85
N SER A 234 3.78 -23.77 -13.56
CA SER A 234 3.65 -24.19 -14.97
C SER A 234 2.65 -25.33 -15.15
N ARG A 235 2.53 -26.23 -14.16
CA ARG A 235 1.55 -27.32 -14.12
C ARG A 235 0.14 -26.88 -13.73
N ASN A 236 0.00 -25.64 -13.25
CA ASN A 236 -1.25 -25.10 -12.72
C ASN A 236 -1.65 -23.77 -13.37
N PRO A 237 -1.68 -23.69 -14.71
CA PRO A 237 -1.92 -22.43 -15.41
C PRO A 237 -3.32 -21.89 -15.12
N GLY A 238 -3.42 -20.58 -14.90
CA GLY A 238 -4.69 -19.86 -14.78
C GLY A 238 -5.44 -19.99 -13.46
N LYS A 239 -4.92 -20.76 -12.49
CA LYS A 239 -5.52 -20.88 -11.15
C LYS A 239 -4.92 -19.84 -10.20
N LYS A 240 -5.75 -19.10 -9.47
CA LYS A 240 -5.32 -18.11 -8.46
C LYS A 240 -4.90 -18.83 -7.19
N LYS A 241 -3.62 -18.80 -6.85
CA LYS A 241 -3.06 -19.53 -5.70
C LYS A 241 -1.99 -18.71 -5.02
N SER A 242 -1.87 -18.90 -3.71
CA SER A 242 -0.68 -18.47 -2.96
C SER A 242 0.23 -19.69 -2.78
N LEU A 243 1.48 -19.55 -3.22
CA LEU A 243 2.51 -20.58 -3.07
C LEU A 243 3.70 -19.96 -2.34
N ASN A 244 4.07 -20.57 -1.21
CA ASN A 244 5.31 -20.28 -0.51
C ASN A 244 6.24 -21.48 -0.61
N CYS A 245 7.56 -21.25 -0.58
CA CYS A 245 8.53 -22.32 -0.52
C CYS A 245 9.65 -21.95 0.46
N ASP A 246 9.76 -22.72 1.54
CA ASP A 246 10.83 -22.59 2.52
C ASP A 246 11.79 -23.76 2.41
N ILE A 247 13.10 -23.46 2.42
CA ILE A 247 14.16 -24.45 2.49
C ILE A 247 14.99 -24.19 3.75
N LEU A 248 15.09 -25.22 4.58
CA LEU A 248 15.79 -25.23 5.86
C LEU A 248 16.89 -26.27 5.84
N ALA A 249 17.94 -26.05 6.64
CA ALA A 249 18.95 -27.07 6.88
C ALA A 249 18.33 -28.24 7.65
N SER A 250 18.71 -29.46 7.31
CA SER A 250 18.23 -30.67 7.97
C SER A 250 18.91 -30.88 9.32
N ASP A 251 18.12 -31.26 10.33
CA ASP A 251 18.60 -31.58 11.68
C ASP A 251 19.23 -32.99 11.75
N ASP A 252 18.82 -33.91 10.88
CA ASP A 252 19.26 -35.31 10.86
C ASP A 252 20.19 -35.64 9.67
N GLY A 253 20.51 -34.63 8.86
CA GLY A 253 21.34 -34.77 7.65
C GLY A 253 20.64 -35.49 6.49
N LEU A 254 19.34 -35.80 6.62
CA LEU A 254 18.53 -36.37 5.55
C LEU A 254 17.64 -35.30 4.92
N ASN A 255 17.16 -35.60 3.71
CA ASN A 255 16.31 -34.67 2.96
C ASN A 255 14.84 -35.02 3.18
N HIS A 256 14.00 -34.04 3.52
CA HIS A 256 12.56 -34.21 3.78
C HIS A 256 11.75 -33.10 3.11
N PHE A 257 10.56 -33.45 2.62
CA PHE A 257 9.70 -32.57 1.83
C PHE A 257 8.26 -32.64 2.32
N TRP A 258 7.65 -31.48 2.53
CA TRP A 258 6.25 -31.37 2.95
C TRP A 258 5.44 -30.43 2.06
N LEU A 259 4.30 -30.96 1.65
CA LEU A 259 3.08 -30.34 1.19
C LEU A 259 2.22 -29.75 2.29
N LEU A 260 2.21 -28.44 2.58
CA LEU A 260 1.21 -27.85 3.49
C LEU A 260 0.12 -27.08 2.73
N LYS A 261 -1.12 -27.19 3.22
CA LYS A 261 -2.27 -26.41 2.74
C LYS A 261 -2.96 -25.74 3.91
N LYS A 262 -3.35 -24.47 3.73
CA LYS A 262 -4.17 -23.76 4.71
C LYS A 262 -5.57 -24.37 4.79
N LYS A 263 -6.07 -24.55 6.02
CA LYS A 263 -7.36 -25.16 6.33
C LYS A 263 -8.54 -24.31 5.85
#